data_AF-A0AAJ0MI22-F1
#
_entry.id   AF-A0AAJ0MI22-F1
#
_cell.length_a   1.000
_cell.length_b   1.000
_cell.length_c   1.000
_cell.angle_alpha   90.00
_cell.angle_beta   90.00
_cell.angle_gamma   90.00
#
_symmetry.space_group_name_H-M   'P 1'
#
loop_
_entity.id
_entity.type
_entity.pdbx_description
1 polymer ?
#
loop_
_entity_poly.entity_id
_entity_poly.type
_entity_poly.pdbx_seq_one_letter_code
_entity_poly.pdbx_strand_id
1 'polypeptide(L)'
;MGMLGPLTSQALGRSPYDDVVFGEGEDDPRTLGQIYDERGRPVNPETRRINRDVIRSHNEVMLVIGVAEPENGIPEAQAEATVKQYEYENYIGRKLFDIHRLVDTANVWGVNGLRQRVLLYKQYARVPFYDLFEFHRTQQSAASSLLSGLPSFLAGIAIRQAPIPYTRFPWARSLSTYVQLHLEIFTFLQRVGIASSTAVLPNWKFFVPGSSLSPILMPPLPTSFTPGSIIQWLGGCAIGVVPFAAYYAFSRTSHLITMYACAYALHKLPHPRNAERRALSHPQSSSNSSRNPSTAEPAARPEEEPRNGRDINRERADDPNFRVLEGQPQNEALPVGAVRRQSTISVRGDEFASDDEETEVVSATLISFDVEATESTDTTPGVWSAELRPNVADSRAAAAAAAQDPVYRETILTSLPPILGADAIGVAIARIVTAPWESQVLLRLATEFMIRQGLPLDVLHDTGMGQDWSWARMRNAVGMELVFLFMQGEAWAVFMMIADRFRFSEEEWNRRVGLAESEEN
;
A
#
# COMPACT_ATOMS: atom_id res chain seq x y z
N MET A 1 51.48 47.55 33.16
CA MET A 1 52.55 47.50 32.15
C MET A 1 53.35 46.23 32.43
N GLY A 2 53.12 45.18 31.63
CA GLY A 2 53.53 43.81 31.94
C GLY A 2 54.96 43.50 31.53
N MET A 3 55.64 42.70 32.35
CA MET A 3 57.02 42.19 32.27
C MET A 3 57.41 41.41 31.00
N LEU A 4 56.59 41.42 29.94
CA LEU A 4 56.85 40.64 28.73
C LEU A 4 57.67 41.38 27.68
N GLY A 5 57.63 42.73 27.65
CA GLY A 5 58.41 43.54 26.71
C GLY A 5 59.94 43.37 26.81
N PRO A 6 60.53 43.27 28.02
CA PRO A 6 61.99 43.15 28.16
C PRO A 6 62.56 41.79 27.78
N LEU A 7 61.77 40.71 27.87
CA LEU A 7 62.26 39.35 27.61
C LEU A 7 62.33 39.05 26.12
N THR A 8 61.38 39.54 25.33
CA THR A 8 61.39 39.40 23.86
C THR A 8 62.51 40.21 23.21
N SER A 9 62.85 41.40 23.74
CA SER A 9 63.98 42.17 23.23
C SER A 9 65.32 41.49 23.52
N GLN A 10 65.46 40.87 24.70
CA GLN A 10 66.67 40.15 25.11
C GLN A 10 66.88 38.85 24.30
N ALA A 11 65.80 38.12 23.99
CA ALA A 11 65.87 36.91 23.16
C ALA A 11 66.27 37.20 21.70
N LEU A 12 65.98 38.41 21.20
CA LEU A 12 66.41 38.89 19.89
C LEU A 12 67.80 39.55 19.91
N GLY A 13 68.53 39.47 21.03
CA GLY A 13 69.88 40.00 21.18
C GLY A 13 69.95 41.53 21.30
N ARG A 14 68.83 42.21 21.56
CA ARG A 14 68.77 43.67 21.71
C ARG A 14 68.79 44.10 23.18
N SER A 15 69.31 45.29 23.42
CA SER A 15 69.39 45.88 24.76
C SER A 15 67.98 46.18 25.32
N PRO A 16 67.70 45.93 26.61
CA PRO A 16 66.41 46.26 27.23
C PRO A 16 66.04 47.75 27.22
N TYR A 17 66.99 48.63 26.88
CA TYR A 17 66.82 50.08 26.79
C TYR A 17 66.77 50.59 25.34
N ASP A 18 66.75 49.69 24.36
CA ASP A 18 66.58 50.08 22.96
C ASP A 18 65.10 50.40 22.75
N ASP A 19 64.78 51.67 22.45
CA ASP A 19 63.40 52.10 22.19
C ASP A 19 62.84 51.23 21.05
N VAL A 20 61.67 50.63 21.29
CA VAL A 20 60.94 49.87 20.25
C VAL A 20 60.48 50.88 19.21
N VAL A 21 61.35 51.15 18.23
CA VAL A 21 60.96 51.85 17.02
C VAL A 21 60.00 50.90 16.30
N PHE A 22 58.70 51.20 16.38
CA PHE A 22 57.72 50.61 15.48
C PHE A 22 58.24 50.90 14.08
N GLY A 23 58.69 49.87 13.37
CA GLY A 23 59.19 50.05 12.02
C GLY A 23 58.08 50.69 11.20
N GLU A 24 58.31 51.91 10.69
CA GLU A 24 57.52 52.53 9.64
C GLU A 24 57.81 51.82 8.29
N GLY A 25 57.77 50.49 8.30
CA GLY A 25 57.75 49.68 7.09
C GLY A 25 56.31 49.62 6.62
N GLU A 26 56.09 49.92 5.35
CA GLU A 26 54.81 49.74 4.68
C GLU A 26 54.30 48.31 4.95
N ASP A 27 53.15 48.18 5.61
CA ASP A 27 52.54 46.88 5.91
C ASP A 27 52.43 46.10 4.61
N ASP A 28 53.17 44.99 4.47
CA ASP A 28 53.10 44.18 3.26
C ASP A 28 51.65 43.67 3.13
N PRO A 29 50.89 44.08 2.09
CA PRO A 29 49.48 43.73 1.96
C PRO A 29 49.26 42.22 1.76
N ARG A 30 50.35 41.45 1.65
CA ARG A 30 50.32 39.99 1.52
C ARG A 30 50.52 39.23 2.84
N THR A 31 50.97 39.90 3.91
CA THR A 31 51.09 39.24 5.23
C THR A 31 49.74 39.22 5.93
N LEU A 32 49.14 38.03 6.02
CA LEU A 32 47.92 37.80 6.78
C LEU A 32 48.18 38.08 8.27
N GLY A 33 47.40 38.98 8.88
CA GLY A 33 47.53 39.31 10.30
C GLY A 33 47.40 38.06 11.18
N GLN A 34 48.34 37.89 12.11
CA GLN A 34 48.34 36.78 13.06
C GLN A 34 47.16 36.94 14.02
N ILE A 35 46.20 36.02 13.95
CA ILE A 35 45.00 36.02 14.79
C ILE A 35 45.34 35.30 16.11
N TYR A 36 44.84 35.80 17.24
CA TYR A 36 45.03 35.19 18.55
C TYR A 36 43.68 34.76 19.15
N ASP A 37 43.68 33.69 19.92
CA ASP A 37 42.53 33.23 20.72
C ASP A 37 42.28 34.18 21.92
N GLU A 38 41.15 34.01 22.63
CA GLU A 38 40.78 34.77 23.83
C GLU A 38 41.84 34.67 24.96
N ARG A 39 42.72 33.66 24.89
CA ARG A 39 43.85 33.43 25.81
C ARG A 39 45.18 33.97 25.28
N GLY A 40 45.19 34.73 24.17
CA GLY A 40 46.39 35.32 23.59
C GLY A 40 47.31 34.32 22.86
N ARG A 41 46.80 33.13 22.50
CA ARG A 41 47.56 32.12 21.74
C ARG A 41 47.37 32.33 20.24
N PRO A 42 48.42 32.30 19.40
CA PRO A 42 48.25 32.48 17.97
C PRO A 42 47.46 31.30 17.37
N VAL A 43 46.37 31.61 16.66
CA VAL A 43 45.50 30.63 16.00
C VAL A 43 45.41 30.97 14.52
N ASN A 44 45.88 30.06 13.66
CA ASN A 44 45.67 30.17 12.23
C ASN A 44 44.38 29.42 11.82
N PRO A 45 43.32 30.12 11.37
CA PRO A 45 42.07 29.48 10.98
C PRO A 45 42.22 28.59 9.74
N GLU A 46 43.14 28.91 8.84
CA GLU A 46 43.44 28.10 7.65
C GLU A 46 44.12 26.80 8.05
N THR A 47 45.06 26.82 8.99
CA THR A 47 45.67 25.59 9.54
C THR A 47 44.62 24.70 10.22
N ARG A 48 43.65 25.29 10.94
CA ARG A 48 42.53 24.53 11.52
C ARG A 48 41.62 23.89 10.46
N ARG A 49 41.34 24.61 9.36
CA ARG A 49 40.61 24.07 8.21
C ARG A 49 41.36 22.91 7.56
N ILE A 50 42.63 23.13 7.23
CA ILE A 50 43.49 22.12 6.62
C ILE A 50 43.59 20.89 7.52
N ASN A 51 43.81 21.05 8.84
CA ASN A 51 43.84 19.91 9.75
C ASN A 51 42.51 19.14 9.78
N ARG A 52 41.37 19.86 9.77
CA ARG A 52 40.05 19.20 9.70
C ARG A 52 39.88 18.44 8.39
N ASP A 53 40.33 19.00 7.27
CA ASP A 53 40.22 18.35 5.96
C ASP A 53 41.22 17.19 5.80
N VAL A 54 42.40 17.26 6.41
CA VAL A 54 43.36 16.14 6.50
C VAL A 54 42.77 15.01 7.34
N ILE A 55 42.15 15.31 8.47
CA ILE A 55 41.46 14.30 9.30
C ILE A 55 40.28 13.69 8.53
N ARG A 56 39.48 14.51 7.84
CA ARG A 56 38.36 14.02 7.02
C ARG A 56 38.85 13.10 5.90
N SER A 57 39.84 13.53 5.13
CA SER A 57 40.40 12.74 4.02
C SER A 57 41.10 11.47 4.52
N HIS A 58 41.73 11.50 5.70
CA HIS A 58 42.29 10.31 6.31
C HIS A 58 41.20 9.30 6.69
N ASN A 59 40.11 9.75 7.32
CA ASN A 59 38.96 8.89 7.63
C ASN A 59 38.29 8.33 6.37
N GLU A 60 38.15 9.15 5.32
CA GLU A 60 37.64 8.70 4.01
C GLU A 60 38.54 7.62 3.40
N VAL A 61 39.86 7.80 3.47
CA VAL A 61 40.82 6.82 2.99
C VAL A 61 40.80 5.55 3.83
N MET A 62 40.68 5.62 5.16
CA MET A 62 40.51 4.44 6.02
C MET A 62 39.24 3.65 5.69
N LEU A 63 38.16 4.35 5.32
CA LEU A 63 36.90 3.74 4.88
C LEU A 63 37.03 3.08 3.50
N VAL A 64 37.73 3.72 2.55
CA VAL A 64 37.96 3.17 1.19
C VAL A 64 38.95 2.00 1.20
N ILE A 65 39.97 2.01 2.07
CA ILE A 65 40.94 0.92 2.23
C ILE A 65 40.29 -0.28 2.98
N GLY A 66 39.16 -0.07 3.67
CA GLY A 66 38.45 -1.11 4.43
C GLY A 66 39.11 -1.44 5.76
N VAL A 67 39.95 -0.54 6.29
CA VAL A 67 40.57 -0.68 7.63
C VAL A 67 39.62 -0.16 8.72
N ALA A 68 38.76 0.79 8.36
CA ALA A 68 37.60 1.16 9.17
C ALA A 68 36.35 0.74 8.39
N GLU A 69 35.80 -0.42 8.70
CA GLU A 69 34.38 -0.63 8.41
C GLU A 69 33.63 0.40 9.26
N PRO A 70 32.75 1.23 8.68
CA PRO A 70 31.88 2.04 9.52
C PRO A 70 31.12 1.06 10.43
N GLU A 71 30.94 1.40 11.72
CA GLU A 71 30.06 0.68 12.65
C GLU A 71 28.57 0.78 12.24
N ASN A 72 28.29 0.71 10.94
CA ASN A 72 26.97 0.60 10.35
C ASN A 72 26.37 -0.80 10.56
N GLY A 73 27.12 -1.77 11.11
CA GLY A 73 26.77 -3.18 11.12
C GLY A 73 25.45 -3.53 11.81
N ILE A 74 25.08 -2.85 12.89
CA ILE A 74 23.85 -3.14 13.65
C ILE A 74 22.66 -2.30 13.17
N PRO A 75 22.73 -0.96 13.06
CA PRO A 75 21.58 -0.16 12.65
C PRO A 75 21.20 -0.35 11.17
N GLU A 76 22.17 -0.58 10.28
CA GLU A 76 21.89 -0.87 8.86
C GLU A 76 21.31 -2.27 8.68
N ALA A 77 21.85 -3.28 9.38
CA ALA A 77 21.29 -4.64 9.34
C ALA A 77 19.90 -4.73 9.98
N GLN A 78 19.64 -4.00 11.06
CA GLN A 78 18.31 -3.87 11.65
C GLN A 78 17.35 -3.12 10.70
N ALA A 79 17.79 -2.04 10.05
CA ALA A 79 17.00 -1.35 9.04
C ALA A 79 16.67 -2.27 7.85
N GLU A 80 17.63 -3.04 7.36
CA GLU A 80 17.40 -4.02 6.29
C GLU A 80 16.46 -5.14 6.74
N ALA A 81 16.62 -5.65 7.97
CA ALA A 81 15.75 -6.68 8.53
C ALA A 81 14.29 -6.20 8.68
N THR A 82 14.08 -4.96 9.13
CA THR A 82 12.73 -4.38 9.25
C THR A 82 12.07 -4.20 7.88
N VAL A 83 12.82 -3.78 6.86
CA VAL A 83 12.36 -3.71 5.46
C VAL A 83 11.98 -5.10 4.94
N LYS A 84 12.84 -6.11 5.12
CA LYS A 84 12.55 -7.49 4.71
C LYS A 84 11.31 -8.05 5.41
N GLN A 85 11.14 -7.77 6.70
CA GLN A 85 9.93 -8.17 7.43
C GLN A 85 8.69 -7.47 6.86
N TYR A 86 8.80 -6.19 6.48
CA TYR A 86 7.69 -5.41 5.92
C TYR A 86 7.24 -5.98 4.58
N GLU A 87 8.19 -6.32 3.71
CA GLU A 87 7.94 -6.97 2.43
C GLU A 87 7.30 -8.36 2.61
N TYR A 88 7.82 -9.16 3.55
CA TYR A 88 7.28 -10.47 3.89
C TYR A 88 5.82 -10.40 4.35
N GLU A 89 5.53 -9.56 5.35
CA GLU A 89 4.17 -9.40 5.88
C GLU A 89 3.21 -8.88 4.79
N ASN A 90 3.66 -7.96 3.94
CA ASN A 90 2.85 -7.47 2.83
C ASN A 90 2.59 -8.54 1.78
N TYR A 91 3.59 -9.35 1.44
CA TYR A 91 3.45 -10.46 0.51
C TYR A 91 2.42 -11.48 1.02
N ILE A 92 2.55 -11.91 2.28
CA ILE A 92 1.61 -12.84 2.89
C ILE A 92 0.22 -12.23 3.00
N GLY A 93 0.10 -10.98 3.45
CA GLY A 93 -1.17 -10.28 3.54
C GLY A 93 -1.91 -10.26 2.20
N ARG A 94 -1.22 -9.99 1.08
CA ARG A 94 -1.80 -10.05 -0.27
C ARG A 94 -2.25 -11.46 -0.64
N LYS A 95 -1.41 -12.47 -0.39
CA LYS A 95 -1.76 -13.87 -0.69
C LYS A 95 -2.96 -14.34 0.10
N LEU A 96 -3.02 -14.04 1.40
CA LEU A 96 -4.16 -14.38 2.26
C LEU A 96 -5.42 -13.65 1.80
N PHE A 97 -5.32 -12.39 1.41
CA PHE A 97 -6.45 -11.63 0.86
C PHE A 97 -7.00 -12.28 -0.42
N ASP A 98 -6.14 -12.66 -1.37
CA ASP A 98 -6.57 -13.33 -2.61
C ASP A 98 -7.24 -14.68 -2.33
N ILE A 99 -6.67 -15.49 -1.42
CA ILE A 99 -7.24 -16.77 -1.01
C ILE A 99 -8.59 -16.56 -0.30
N HIS A 100 -8.68 -15.54 0.57
CA HIS A 100 -9.92 -15.19 1.25
C HIS A 100 -11.04 -14.90 0.26
N ARG A 101 -10.80 -14.11 -0.79
CA ARG A 101 -11.83 -13.83 -1.81
C ARG A 101 -12.36 -15.09 -2.49
N LEU A 102 -11.50 -16.08 -2.73
CA LEU A 102 -11.91 -17.37 -3.29
C LEU A 102 -12.75 -18.17 -2.29
N VAL A 103 -12.32 -18.22 -1.04
CA VAL A 103 -13.03 -18.94 0.04
C VAL A 103 -14.38 -18.29 0.32
N ASP A 104 -14.44 -16.97 0.43
CA ASP A 104 -15.68 -16.18 0.62
C ASP A 104 -16.70 -16.50 -0.47
N THR A 105 -16.26 -16.43 -1.73
CA THR A 105 -17.10 -16.78 -2.88
C THR A 105 -17.63 -18.22 -2.82
N ALA A 106 -16.78 -19.17 -2.42
CA ALA A 106 -17.15 -20.59 -2.31
C ALA A 106 -18.10 -20.85 -1.13
N ASN A 107 -17.85 -20.21 0.01
CA ASN A 107 -18.61 -20.33 1.25
C ASN A 107 -20.07 -19.90 1.05
N VAL A 108 -20.26 -18.78 0.34
CA VAL A 108 -21.58 -18.18 0.14
C VAL A 108 -22.32 -18.80 -1.06
N TRP A 109 -21.62 -19.58 -1.89
CA TRP A 109 -22.12 -20.04 -3.20
C TRP A 109 -23.47 -20.75 -3.11
N GLY A 110 -23.58 -21.77 -2.25
CA GLY A 110 -24.80 -22.57 -2.09
C GLY A 110 -25.95 -21.78 -1.45
N VAL A 111 -25.63 -21.00 -0.42
CA VAL A 111 -26.60 -20.15 0.30
C VAL A 111 -27.21 -19.11 -0.64
N ASN A 112 -26.43 -18.56 -1.57
CA ASN A 112 -26.95 -17.59 -2.52
C ASN A 112 -27.99 -18.19 -3.48
N GLY A 113 -27.81 -19.44 -3.92
CA GLY A 113 -28.80 -20.13 -4.74
C GLY A 113 -30.12 -20.33 -3.99
N LEU A 114 -30.06 -20.78 -2.74
CA LEU A 114 -31.25 -20.94 -1.89
C LEU A 114 -31.93 -19.60 -1.61
N ARG A 115 -31.16 -18.54 -1.34
CA ARG A 115 -31.69 -17.17 -1.19
C ARG A 115 -32.45 -16.70 -2.43
N GLN A 116 -31.88 -16.89 -3.62
CA GLN A 116 -32.53 -16.53 -4.87
C GLN A 116 -33.86 -17.30 -5.06
N ARG A 117 -33.91 -18.57 -4.65
CA ARG A 117 -35.15 -19.37 -4.66
C ARG A 117 -36.20 -18.83 -3.67
N VAL A 118 -35.79 -18.44 -2.47
CA VAL A 118 -36.68 -17.80 -1.47
C VAL A 118 -37.25 -16.48 -2.01
N LEU A 119 -36.48 -15.71 -2.78
CA LEU A 119 -36.96 -14.49 -3.41
C LEU A 119 -37.89 -14.77 -4.61
N LEU A 120 -37.79 -15.93 -5.24
CA LEU A 120 -38.48 -16.21 -6.50
C LEU A 120 -39.76 -17.03 -6.34
N TYR A 121 -39.71 -18.11 -5.54
CA TYR A 121 -40.76 -19.13 -5.49
C TYR A 121 -41.66 -19.02 -4.25
N LYS A 122 -42.98 -19.02 -4.48
CA LYS A 122 -44.02 -18.99 -3.43
C LYS A 122 -43.88 -20.14 -2.42
N GLN A 123 -43.44 -21.31 -2.87
CA GLN A 123 -43.27 -22.50 -2.03
C GLN A 123 -42.22 -22.28 -0.94
N TYR A 124 -41.08 -21.68 -1.29
CA TYR A 124 -39.97 -21.42 -0.35
C TYR A 124 -40.32 -20.33 0.68
N ALA A 125 -41.28 -19.46 0.37
CA ALA A 125 -41.78 -18.48 1.34
C ALA A 125 -42.75 -19.08 2.38
N ARG A 126 -43.41 -20.21 2.07
CA ARG A 126 -44.41 -20.85 2.97
C ARG A 126 -43.77 -21.79 3.99
N VAL A 127 -42.63 -22.38 3.65
CA VAL A 127 -41.88 -23.28 4.55
C VAL A 127 -41.26 -22.47 5.68
N PRO A 128 -41.40 -22.88 6.95
CA PRO A 128 -40.74 -22.19 8.05
C PRO A 128 -39.21 -22.29 7.91
N PHE A 129 -38.49 -21.27 8.37
CA PHE A 129 -37.05 -21.13 8.11
C PHE A 129 -36.21 -22.34 8.55
N TYR A 130 -36.55 -22.96 9.69
CA TYR A 130 -35.80 -24.10 10.23
C TYR A 130 -35.92 -25.36 9.36
N ASP A 131 -37.04 -25.55 8.65
CA ASP A 131 -37.25 -26.67 7.72
C ASP A 131 -36.77 -26.35 6.30
N LEU A 132 -36.34 -25.12 6.02
CA LEU A 132 -36.04 -24.65 4.66
C LEU A 132 -34.92 -25.46 3.99
N PHE A 133 -33.89 -25.83 4.76
CA PHE A 133 -32.75 -26.60 4.25
C PHE A 133 -33.13 -28.06 3.99
N GLU A 134 -33.94 -28.66 4.86
CA GLU A 134 -34.45 -30.01 4.66
C GLU A 134 -35.40 -30.07 3.46
N PHE A 135 -36.32 -29.11 3.35
CA PHE A 135 -37.18 -28.94 2.19
C PHE A 135 -36.36 -28.77 0.91
N HIS A 136 -35.29 -27.97 0.93
CA HIS A 136 -34.44 -27.83 -0.25
C HIS A 136 -33.72 -29.13 -0.63
N ARG A 137 -33.25 -29.89 0.37
CA ARG A 137 -32.58 -31.19 0.17
C ARG A 137 -33.51 -32.26 -0.40
N THR A 138 -34.80 -32.24 -0.07
CA THR A 138 -35.77 -33.19 -0.65
C THR A 138 -36.08 -32.87 -2.12
N GLN A 139 -35.96 -31.60 -2.53
CA GLN A 139 -36.23 -31.16 -3.89
C GLN A 139 -35.02 -31.30 -4.82
N GLN A 140 -33.80 -31.11 -4.31
CA GLN A 140 -32.57 -31.13 -5.11
C GLN A 140 -31.42 -31.81 -4.40
N SER A 141 -30.63 -32.57 -5.16
CA SER A 141 -29.36 -33.11 -4.68
C SER A 141 -28.41 -31.99 -4.24
N ALA A 142 -27.73 -32.19 -3.10
CA ALA A 142 -26.78 -31.24 -2.54
C ALA A 142 -25.69 -30.86 -3.55
N ALA A 143 -25.20 -31.83 -4.34
CA ALA A 143 -24.20 -31.58 -5.38
C ALA A 143 -24.74 -30.69 -6.50
N SER A 144 -25.99 -30.93 -6.94
CA SER A 144 -26.62 -30.08 -7.96
C SER A 144 -26.85 -28.67 -7.44
N SER A 145 -27.23 -28.51 -6.17
CA SER A 145 -27.41 -27.19 -5.56
C SER A 145 -26.08 -26.42 -5.48
N LEU A 146 -25.03 -27.07 -4.96
CA LEU A 146 -23.71 -26.46 -4.76
C LEU A 146 -22.93 -26.21 -6.06
N LEU A 147 -23.10 -27.04 -7.09
CA LEU A 147 -22.32 -26.91 -8.33
C LEU A 147 -23.08 -26.16 -9.44
N SER A 148 -24.39 -25.94 -9.29
CA SER A 148 -25.18 -25.19 -10.28
C SER A 148 -24.62 -23.78 -10.50
N GLY A 149 -24.40 -23.42 -11.77
CA GLY A 149 -23.87 -22.11 -12.13
C GLY A 149 -22.36 -21.93 -11.93
N LEU A 150 -21.69 -22.83 -11.19
CA LEU A 150 -20.28 -22.63 -10.82
C LEU A 150 -19.36 -22.49 -12.03
N PRO A 151 -19.44 -23.33 -13.08
CA PRO A 151 -18.54 -23.20 -14.23
C PRO A 151 -18.76 -21.90 -15.02
N SER A 152 -20.01 -21.46 -15.18
CA SER A 152 -20.34 -20.20 -15.87
C SER A 152 -19.85 -18.98 -15.10
N PHE A 153 -19.92 -19.02 -13.78
CA PHE A 153 -19.36 -18.00 -12.93
C PHE A 153 -17.83 -17.95 -12.94
N LEU A 154 -17.17 -19.10 -12.88
CA LEU A 154 -15.71 -19.18 -13.00
C LEU A 154 -15.24 -18.66 -14.37
N ALA A 155 -15.98 -18.96 -15.44
CA ALA A 155 -15.72 -18.38 -16.76
C ALA A 155 -15.87 -16.85 -16.74
N GLY A 156 -16.88 -16.32 -16.03
CA GLY A 156 -17.05 -14.88 -15.83
C GLY A 156 -15.86 -14.23 -15.09
N ILE A 157 -15.36 -14.88 -14.03
CA ILE A 157 -14.14 -14.45 -13.31
C ILE A 157 -12.93 -14.47 -14.25
N ALA A 158 -12.75 -15.55 -15.01
CA ALA A 158 -11.62 -15.68 -15.93
C ALA A 158 -11.62 -14.57 -16.99
N ILE A 159 -12.79 -14.22 -17.55
CA ILE A 159 -12.92 -13.09 -18.49
C ILE A 159 -12.58 -11.76 -17.82
N ARG A 160 -12.96 -11.58 -16.55
CA ARG A 160 -12.67 -10.36 -15.78
C ARG A 160 -11.19 -10.20 -15.47
N GLN A 161 -10.50 -11.31 -15.21
CA GLN A 161 -9.07 -11.34 -14.89
C GLN A 161 -8.18 -11.35 -16.14
N ALA A 162 -8.73 -11.63 -17.31
CA ALA A 162 -7.96 -11.68 -18.54
C ALA A 162 -7.27 -10.31 -18.82
N PRO A 163 -5.96 -10.30 -19.14
CA PRO A 163 -5.20 -9.09 -19.45
C PRO A 163 -5.55 -8.57 -20.84
N ILE A 164 -6.79 -8.09 -21.02
CA ILE A 164 -7.26 -7.55 -22.29
C ILE A 164 -6.79 -6.09 -22.38
N PRO A 165 -6.04 -5.69 -23.44
CA PRO A 165 -5.61 -4.31 -23.62
C PRO A 165 -6.78 -3.44 -24.07
N TYR A 166 -7.64 -3.05 -23.11
CA TYR A 166 -8.84 -2.24 -23.37
C TYR A 166 -8.53 -0.86 -23.98
N THR A 167 -7.31 -0.36 -23.80
CA THR A 167 -6.85 0.89 -24.44
C THR A 167 -6.80 0.78 -25.96
N ARG A 168 -6.51 -0.41 -26.50
CA ARG A 168 -6.44 -0.65 -27.94
C ARG A 168 -7.80 -0.97 -28.55
N PHE A 169 -8.70 -1.59 -27.78
CA PHE A 169 -10.01 -2.05 -28.26
C PHE A 169 -11.12 -1.63 -27.29
N PRO A 170 -11.71 -0.43 -27.43
CA PRO A 170 -12.75 0.04 -26.51
C PRO A 170 -14.01 -0.85 -26.56
N TRP A 171 -14.34 -1.42 -27.72
CA TRP A 171 -15.45 -2.36 -27.88
C TRP A 171 -15.23 -3.67 -27.11
N ALA A 172 -13.98 -4.08 -26.87
CA ALA A 172 -13.67 -5.30 -26.13
C ALA A 172 -14.13 -5.20 -24.68
N ARG A 173 -14.10 -3.99 -24.09
CA ARG A 173 -14.66 -3.74 -22.76
C ARG A 173 -16.17 -3.99 -22.77
N SER A 174 -16.89 -3.37 -23.69
CA SER A 174 -18.35 -3.55 -23.82
C SER A 174 -18.73 -5.01 -24.07
N LEU A 175 -17.99 -5.71 -24.94
CA LEU A 175 -18.20 -7.13 -25.21
C LEU A 175 -17.93 -7.99 -23.97
N SER A 176 -16.83 -7.73 -23.25
CA SER A 176 -16.50 -8.46 -22.03
C SER A 176 -17.57 -8.29 -20.95
N THR A 177 -18.06 -7.07 -20.74
CA THR A 177 -19.17 -6.80 -19.81
C THR A 177 -20.45 -7.48 -20.27
N TYR A 178 -20.75 -7.44 -21.58
CA TYR A 178 -21.92 -8.12 -22.14
C TYR A 178 -21.90 -9.63 -21.90
N VAL A 179 -20.76 -10.28 -22.18
CA VAL A 179 -20.58 -11.72 -21.95
C VAL A 179 -20.62 -12.06 -20.46
N GLN A 180 -19.96 -11.28 -19.60
CA GLN A 180 -20.00 -11.47 -18.15
C GLN A 180 -21.43 -11.38 -17.62
N LEU A 181 -22.20 -10.39 -18.06
CA LEU A 181 -23.58 -10.20 -17.64
C LEU A 181 -24.48 -11.38 -18.06
N HIS A 182 -24.27 -11.92 -19.27
CA HIS A 182 -24.97 -13.13 -19.71
C HIS A 182 -24.59 -14.36 -18.88
N LEU A 183 -23.31 -14.53 -18.56
CA LEU A 183 -22.85 -15.63 -17.70
C LEU A 183 -23.41 -15.51 -16.27
N GLU A 184 -23.51 -14.30 -15.73
CA GLU A 184 -24.16 -14.04 -14.43
C GLU A 184 -25.65 -14.38 -14.46
N ILE A 185 -26.37 -13.96 -15.51
CA ILE A 185 -27.79 -14.29 -15.68
C ILE A 185 -27.97 -15.81 -15.84
N PHE A 186 -27.13 -16.47 -16.62
CA PHE A 186 -27.19 -17.93 -16.78
C PHE A 186 -26.90 -18.66 -15.47
N THR A 187 -25.91 -18.19 -14.70
CA THR A 187 -25.62 -18.67 -13.34
C THR A 187 -26.85 -18.56 -12.44
N PHE A 188 -27.55 -17.43 -12.48
CA PHE A 188 -28.82 -17.25 -11.78
C PHE A 188 -29.86 -18.28 -12.22
N LEU A 189 -30.11 -18.41 -13.54
CA LEU A 189 -31.10 -19.35 -14.08
C LEU A 189 -30.82 -20.81 -13.67
N GLN A 190 -29.55 -21.21 -13.62
CA GLN A 190 -29.15 -22.53 -13.14
C GLN A 190 -29.37 -22.70 -11.63
N ARG A 191 -29.00 -21.68 -10.83
CA ARG A 191 -29.18 -21.69 -9.37
C ARG A 191 -30.64 -21.79 -8.95
N VAL A 192 -31.55 -21.17 -9.68
CA VAL A 192 -33.00 -21.30 -9.44
C VAL A 192 -33.61 -22.54 -10.09
N GLY A 193 -32.86 -23.24 -10.97
CA GLY A 193 -33.29 -24.50 -11.58
C GLY A 193 -34.24 -24.31 -12.76
N ILE A 194 -34.26 -23.12 -13.36
CA ILE A 194 -34.96 -22.85 -14.62
C ILE A 194 -34.14 -23.36 -15.80
N ALA A 195 -32.81 -23.14 -15.77
CA ALA A 195 -31.88 -23.76 -16.70
C ALA A 195 -31.35 -25.09 -16.14
N SER A 196 -30.98 -26.02 -17.03
CA SER A 196 -30.42 -27.31 -16.63
C SER A 196 -29.16 -27.13 -15.77
N SER A 197 -29.08 -27.82 -14.63
CA SER A 197 -27.89 -27.82 -13.76
C SER A 197 -26.70 -28.57 -14.36
N THR A 198 -26.93 -29.43 -15.36
CA THR A 198 -25.87 -30.21 -16.02
C THR A 198 -25.13 -29.43 -17.12
N ALA A 199 -25.68 -28.31 -17.58
CA ALA A 199 -25.05 -27.50 -18.60
C ALA A 199 -23.86 -26.73 -18.01
N VAL A 200 -22.65 -26.96 -18.50
CA VAL A 200 -21.45 -26.27 -17.97
C VAL A 200 -21.46 -24.79 -18.35
N LEU A 201 -21.78 -24.49 -19.62
CA LEU A 201 -21.82 -23.14 -20.19
C LEU A 201 -23.10 -22.94 -21.01
N PRO A 202 -23.55 -21.68 -21.16
CA PRO A 202 -24.68 -21.37 -22.04
C PRO A 202 -24.34 -21.68 -23.50
N ASN A 203 -25.35 -22.06 -24.28
CA ASN A 203 -25.24 -22.19 -25.73
C ASN A 203 -24.90 -20.83 -26.35
N TRP A 204 -24.14 -20.79 -27.45
CA TRP A 204 -23.81 -19.54 -28.16
C TRP A 204 -25.05 -18.70 -28.50
N LYS A 205 -26.20 -19.35 -28.76
CA LYS A 205 -27.48 -18.68 -29.01
C LYS A 205 -27.91 -17.80 -27.84
N PHE A 206 -27.56 -18.15 -26.60
CA PHE A 206 -27.89 -17.38 -25.40
C PHE A 206 -27.36 -15.94 -25.47
N PHE A 207 -26.24 -15.72 -26.17
CA PHE A 207 -25.60 -14.41 -26.34
C PHE A 207 -26.13 -13.61 -27.55
N VAL A 208 -27.09 -14.14 -28.31
CA VAL A 208 -27.62 -13.47 -29.51
C VAL A 208 -29.00 -12.90 -29.18
N PRO A 209 -29.17 -11.56 -29.13
CA PRO A 209 -30.46 -10.94 -28.85
C PRO A 209 -31.56 -11.45 -29.78
N GLY A 210 -32.73 -11.76 -29.23
CA GLY A 210 -33.86 -12.27 -30.03
C GLY A 210 -33.78 -13.76 -30.39
N SER A 211 -32.72 -14.47 -29.98
CA SER A 211 -32.71 -15.93 -30.09
C SER A 211 -33.70 -16.57 -29.10
N SER A 212 -34.06 -17.83 -29.35
CA SER A 212 -34.95 -18.59 -28.46
C SER A 212 -34.41 -18.76 -27.04
N LEU A 213 -33.09 -18.72 -26.86
CA LEU A 213 -32.44 -18.93 -25.56
C LEU A 213 -31.92 -17.64 -24.93
N SER A 214 -31.87 -16.52 -25.66
CA SER A 214 -31.32 -15.27 -25.12
C SER A 214 -32.26 -14.62 -24.11
N PRO A 215 -31.73 -14.03 -23.02
CA PRO A 215 -32.56 -13.29 -22.06
C PRO A 215 -33.19 -12.02 -22.67
N ILE A 216 -32.69 -11.54 -23.81
CA ILE A 216 -33.20 -10.33 -24.47
C ILE A 216 -34.31 -10.73 -25.45
N LEU A 217 -35.52 -10.20 -25.21
CA LEU A 217 -36.67 -10.36 -26.10
C LEU A 217 -36.56 -9.40 -27.27
N MET A 218 -36.70 -9.92 -28.49
CA MET A 218 -36.88 -9.09 -29.67
C MET A 218 -38.27 -9.37 -30.23
N PRO A 219 -39.09 -8.33 -30.47
CA PRO A 219 -40.35 -8.50 -31.18
C PRO A 219 -40.10 -9.04 -32.59
N PRO A 220 -41.07 -9.79 -33.16
CA PRO A 220 -40.97 -10.27 -34.54
C PRO A 220 -40.79 -9.09 -35.50
N LEU A 221 -40.11 -9.34 -36.63
CA LEU A 221 -39.87 -8.32 -37.64
C LEU A 221 -41.21 -7.70 -38.10
N PRO A 222 -41.26 -6.37 -38.29
CA PRO A 222 -42.50 -5.70 -38.69
C PRO A 222 -42.90 -6.17 -40.09
N THR A 223 -44.17 -6.52 -40.28
CA THR A 223 -44.70 -6.99 -41.56
C THR A 223 -44.87 -5.88 -42.60
N SER A 224 -44.94 -4.62 -42.14
CA SER A 224 -44.93 -3.42 -42.98
C SER A 224 -43.75 -2.52 -42.59
N PHE A 225 -43.16 -1.83 -43.57
CA PHE A 225 -42.07 -0.86 -43.35
C PHE A 225 -42.59 0.57 -43.19
N THR A 226 -43.77 0.74 -42.58
CA THR A 226 -44.30 2.07 -42.30
C THR A 226 -43.53 2.70 -41.13
N PRO A 227 -43.39 4.04 -41.07
CA PRO A 227 -42.72 4.69 -39.93
C PRO A 227 -43.33 4.29 -38.58
N GLY A 228 -44.66 4.12 -38.51
CA GLY A 228 -45.36 3.68 -37.30
C GLY A 228 -44.99 2.26 -36.86
N SER A 229 -44.96 1.30 -37.79
CA SER A 229 -44.58 -0.09 -37.46
C SER A 229 -43.10 -0.22 -37.08
N ILE A 230 -42.22 0.59 -37.67
CA ILE A 230 -40.80 0.66 -37.28
C ILE A 230 -40.66 1.21 -35.86
N ILE A 231 -41.36 2.30 -35.52
CA ILE A 231 -41.34 2.87 -34.17
C ILE A 231 -41.91 1.88 -33.14
N GLN A 232 -43.01 1.21 -33.47
CA GLN A 232 -43.60 0.17 -32.60
C GLN A 232 -42.63 -1.00 -32.39
N TRP A 233 -41.95 -1.45 -33.45
CA TRP A 233 -40.93 -2.50 -33.37
C TRP A 233 -39.75 -2.06 -32.50
N LEU A 234 -39.21 -0.84 -32.70
CA LEU A 234 -38.15 -0.28 -31.86
C LEU A 234 -38.57 -0.15 -30.39
N GLY A 235 -39.81 0.28 -30.14
CA GLY A 235 -40.38 0.32 -28.80
C GLY A 235 -40.46 -1.07 -28.16
N GLY A 236 -40.87 -2.08 -28.91
CA GLY A 236 -40.86 -3.47 -28.47
C GLY A 236 -39.46 -4.00 -28.19
N CYS A 237 -38.46 -3.66 -29.02
CA CYS A 237 -37.05 -3.99 -28.77
C CYS A 237 -36.56 -3.33 -27.47
N ALA A 238 -36.89 -2.05 -27.26
CA ALA A 238 -36.52 -1.34 -26.04
C ALA A 238 -37.13 -2.01 -24.80
N ILE A 239 -38.42 -2.38 -24.84
CA ILE A 239 -39.12 -3.10 -23.76
C ILE A 239 -38.45 -4.46 -23.51
N GLY A 240 -38.09 -5.19 -24.57
CA GLY A 240 -37.46 -6.52 -24.44
C GLY A 240 -36.05 -6.50 -23.85
N VAL A 241 -35.36 -5.36 -23.90
CA VAL A 241 -34.06 -5.12 -23.24
C VAL A 241 -34.23 -4.75 -21.76
N VAL A 242 -35.43 -4.32 -21.31
CA VAL A 242 -35.66 -3.82 -19.94
C VAL A 242 -35.22 -4.79 -18.85
N PRO A 243 -35.58 -6.09 -18.84
CA PRO A 243 -35.17 -6.99 -17.74
C PRO A 243 -33.65 -7.13 -17.65
N PHE A 244 -32.97 -7.16 -18.80
CA PHE A 244 -31.52 -7.24 -18.89
C PHE A 244 -30.85 -5.95 -18.40
N ALA A 245 -31.34 -4.79 -18.84
CA ALA A 245 -30.86 -3.49 -18.38
C ALA A 245 -31.13 -3.26 -16.89
N ALA A 246 -32.27 -3.74 -16.38
CA ALA A 246 -32.62 -3.68 -14.97
C ALA A 246 -31.68 -4.55 -14.12
N TYR A 247 -31.31 -5.74 -14.61
CA TYR A 247 -30.29 -6.57 -13.96
C TYR A 247 -28.92 -5.91 -13.93
N TYR A 248 -28.49 -5.32 -15.04
CA TYR A 248 -27.25 -4.54 -15.08
C TYR A 248 -27.26 -3.35 -14.10
N ALA A 249 -28.33 -2.57 -14.08
CA ALA A 249 -28.50 -1.43 -13.19
C ALA A 249 -28.47 -1.87 -11.72
N PHE A 250 -29.19 -2.96 -11.39
CA PHE A 250 -29.18 -3.56 -10.07
C PHE A 250 -27.77 -4.00 -9.64
N SER A 251 -27.07 -4.78 -10.46
CA SER A 251 -25.71 -5.25 -10.15
C SER A 251 -24.77 -4.08 -9.90
N ARG A 252 -24.90 -3.02 -10.71
CA ARG A 252 -24.09 -1.80 -10.57
C ARG A 252 -24.42 -1.04 -9.28
N THR A 253 -25.69 -0.85 -8.97
CA THR A 253 -26.10 -0.16 -7.74
C THR A 253 -25.72 -0.94 -6.49
N SER A 254 -25.89 -2.27 -6.50
CA SER A 254 -25.46 -3.14 -5.39
C SER A 254 -23.95 -3.03 -5.14
N HIS A 255 -23.14 -2.98 -6.21
CA HIS A 255 -21.70 -2.78 -6.09
C HIS A 255 -21.35 -1.41 -5.48
N LEU A 256 -22.01 -0.33 -5.93
CA LEU A 256 -21.81 1.01 -5.35
C LEU A 256 -22.17 1.05 -3.87
N ILE A 257 -23.32 0.48 -3.49
CA ILE A 257 -23.76 0.41 -2.08
C ILE A 257 -22.74 -0.39 -1.26
N THR A 258 -22.26 -1.52 -1.77
CA THR A 258 -21.22 -2.33 -1.12
C THR A 258 -19.97 -1.50 -0.88
N MET A 259 -19.52 -0.73 -1.88
CA MET A 259 -18.33 0.12 -1.76
C MET A 259 -18.48 1.20 -0.69
N TYR A 260 -19.61 1.92 -0.69
CA TYR A 260 -19.88 2.93 0.32
C TYR A 260 -20.05 2.34 1.72
N ALA A 261 -20.74 1.20 1.84
CA ALA A 261 -20.97 0.53 3.12
C ALA A 261 -19.66 -0.06 3.69
N CYS A 262 -18.82 -0.64 2.84
CA CYS A 262 -17.49 -1.14 3.23
C CYS A 262 -16.59 0.02 3.69
N ALA A 263 -16.51 1.12 2.92
CA ALA A 263 -15.74 2.29 3.33
C ALA A 263 -16.25 2.85 4.69
N TYR A 264 -17.57 2.95 4.85
CA TYR A 264 -18.17 3.38 6.10
C TYR A 264 -17.83 2.45 7.28
N ALA A 265 -17.96 1.13 7.10
CA ALA A 265 -17.62 0.14 8.12
C ALA A 265 -16.13 0.20 8.47
N LEU A 266 -15.26 0.33 7.47
CA LEU A 266 -13.81 0.46 7.66
C LEU A 266 -13.46 1.71 8.47
N HIS A 267 -14.15 2.83 8.24
CA HIS A 267 -13.96 4.05 9.03
C HIS A 267 -14.40 3.92 10.50
N LYS A 268 -15.28 2.95 10.82
CA LYS A 268 -15.82 2.74 12.17
C LYS A 268 -15.10 1.64 12.95
N LEU A 269 -14.53 0.66 12.27
CA LEU A 269 -13.78 -0.41 12.91
C LEU A 269 -12.44 0.12 13.46
N PRO A 270 -11.93 -0.45 14.56
CA PRO A 270 -10.60 -0.12 15.07
C PRO A 270 -9.56 -0.56 14.05
N HIS A 271 -8.70 0.37 13.65
CA HIS A 271 -7.60 0.11 12.72
C HIS A 271 -6.32 0.75 13.23
N PRO A 272 -5.16 0.10 13.06
CA PRO A 272 -3.87 0.74 13.33
C PRO A 272 -3.71 1.89 12.34
N ARG A 273 -3.91 3.13 12.81
CA ARG A 273 -3.72 4.35 12.01
C ARG A 273 -2.49 5.07 12.52
N ASN A 274 -1.43 5.09 11.72
CA ASN A 274 -0.32 6.00 11.95
C ASN A 274 -0.66 7.36 11.35
N ALA A 275 -1.39 8.20 12.09
CA ALA A 275 -1.79 9.52 11.64
C ALA A 275 -0.57 10.40 11.26
N GLU A 276 0.56 10.22 11.96
CA GLU A 276 1.76 11.05 11.81
C GLU A 276 2.62 10.69 10.59
N ARG A 277 2.68 9.40 10.19
CA ARG A 277 3.55 8.97 9.07
C ARG A 277 3.10 9.53 7.73
N ARG A 278 1.80 9.79 7.55
CA ARG A 278 1.23 10.41 6.33
C ARG A 278 1.59 11.88 6.18
N ALA A 279 1.80 12.59 7.29
CA ALA A 279 2.22 13.99 7.27
C ALA A 279 3.71 14.13 6.88
N LEU A 280 4.54 13.14 7.22
CA LEU A 280 5.98 13.12 6.94
C LEU A 280 6.34 12.53 5.56
N SER A 281 5.47 11.72 4.96
CA SER A 281 5.68 11.12 3.64
C SER A 281 5.26 12.00 2.45
N HIS A 282 5.01 13.29 2.64
CA HIS A 282 5.11 14.26 1.54
C HIS A 282 6.57 14.68 1.43
N PRO A 283 7.37 14.09 0.51
CA PRO A 283 8.59 14.76 0.11
C PRO A 283 8.15 16.11 -0.45
N GLN A 284 8.45 17.19 0.28
CA GLN A 284 8.56 18.49 -0.35
C GLN A 284 9.56 18.28 -1.48
N SER A 285 9.05 18.20 -2.70
CA SER A 285 9.86 18.35 -3.89
C SER A 285 10.49 19.72 -3.78
N SER A 286 11.69 19.78 -3.23
CA SER A 286 12.56 20.94 -3.29
C SER A 286 12.93 21.10 -4.76
N SER A 287 12.00 21.70 -5.52
CA SER A 287 12.25 22.20 -6.86
C SER A 287 13.22 23.36 -6.72
N ASN A 288 14.52 23.06 -6.64
CA ASN A 288 15.58 23.98 -6.98
C ASN A 288 15.53 24.21 -8.50
N SER A 289 14.52 24.95 -8.96
CA SER A 289 14.55 25.58 -10.28
C SER A 289 15.11 26.97 -10.07
N SER A 290 16.38 27.14 -10.44
CA SER A 290 17.04 28.43 -10.62
C SER A 290 16.13 29.35 -11.47
N ARG A 291 15.70 30.46 -10.87
CA ARG A 291 14.83 31.46 -11.50
C ARG A 291 15.68 32.64 -11.94
N ASN A 292 15.99 32.70 -13.23
CA ASN A 292 16.50 33.91 -13.87
C ASN A 292 15.38 34.97 -13.96
N PRO A 293 15.66 36.26 -13.71
CA PRO A 293 14.66 37.33 -13.81
C PRO A 293 14.80 38.11 -15.14
N SER A 294 13.76 38.07 -15.97
CA SER A 294 13.47 39.00 -17.08
C SER A 294 12.13 38.55 -17.67
N THR A 295 11.07 39.31 -17.93
CA THR A 295 10.82 40.74 -18.08
C THR A 295 9.29 40.92 -17.89
N ALA A 296 8.87 42.07 -17.38
CA ALA A 296 7.47 42.44 -17.20
C ALA A 296 6.80 42.84 -18.53
N GLU A 297 5.53 42.43 -18.74
CA GLU A 297 4.44 43.33 -19.16
C GLU A 297 3.05 42.66 -19.05
N PRO A 298 1.97 43.44 -18.84
CA PRO A 298 0.67 42.94 -18.38
C PRO A 298 -0.47 42.99 -19.42
N ALA A 299 -1.62 42.44 -18.99
CA ALA A 299 -3.00 42.74 -19.41
C ALA A 299 -3.66 41.81 -20.45
N ALA A 300 -4.73 41.13 -20.01
CA ALA A 300 -6.13 41.44 -20.38
C ALA A 300 -7.02 40.16 -20.41
N ARG A 301 -8.06 40.17 -19.57
CA ARG A 301 -9.32 39.39 -19.69
C ARG A 301 -10.24 40.13 -20.68
N PRO A 302 -11.29 39.53 -21.33
CA PRO A 302 -12.42 38.85 -20.64
C PRO A 302 -13.18 37.70 -21.38
N GLU A 303 -14.00 36.99 -20.59
CA GLU A 303 -15.37 36.40 -20.79
C GLU A 303 -15.76 35.79 -22.17
N GLU A 304 -16.41 34.63 -22.32
CA GLU A 304 -17.76 34.21 -21.86
C GLU A 304 -18.02 32.68 -22.04
N GLU A 305 -18.82 32.12 -21.11
CA GLU A 305 -19.90 31.10 -21.29
C GLU A 305 -19.69 29.59 -21.62
N PRO A 306 -20.67 28.73 -21.21
CA PRO A 306 -20.41 27.43 -20.60
C PRO A 306 -20.60 26.25 -21.53
N ARG A 307 -19.74 25.24 -21.42
CA ARG A 307 -19.92 23.93 -22.07
C ARG A 307 -20.19 22.82 -21.06
N ASN A 308 -21.45 22.44 -21.05
CA ASN A 308 -22.00 21.21 -20.51
C ASN A 308 -21.40 20.00 -21.26
N GLY A 309 -20.94 18.96 -20.56
CA GLY A 309 -20.54 17.71 -21.22
C GLY A 309 -19.57 16.81 -20.46
N ARG A 310 -20.13 15.96 -19.59
CA ARG A 310 -19.78 14.54 -19.39
C ARG A 310 -18.32 14.11 -19.65
N ASP A 311 -17.64 13.72 -18.57
CA ASP A 311 -16.70 12.59 -18.61
C ASP A 311 -16.84 11.76 -17.32
N ILE A 312 -17.60 10.67 -17.44
CA ILE A 312 -17.70 9.61 -16.44
C ILE A 312 -16.57 8.63 -16.76
N ASN A 313 -15.37 8.93 -16.24
CA ASN A 313 -14.21 8.03 -16.28
C ASN A 313 -13.42 8.09 -14.96
N ARG A 314 -14.16 8.14 -13.85
CA ARG A 314 -13.62 8.12 -12.48
C ARG A 314 -13.93 6.78 -11.80
N GLU A 315 -13.45 5.70 -12.39
CA GLU A 315 -13.36 4.39 -11.72
C GLU A 315 -12.02 3.76 -12.07
N ARG A 316 -10.95 4.34 -11.51
CA ARG A 316 -9.73 3.68 -11.02
C ARG A 316 -8.67 4.75 -10.67
N ALA A 317 -9.00 5.64 -9.75
CA ALA A 317 -8.03 6.52 -9.09
C ALA A 317 -8.74 7.13 -7.89
N ASP A 318 -8.43 6.62 -6.70
CA ASP A 318 -8.19 7.38 -5.47
C ASP A 318 -7.84 6.38 -4.38
N ASP A 319 -6.64 5.80 -4.50
CA ASP A 319 -5.87 5.26 -3.37
C ASP A 319 -4.38 5.45 -3.69
N PRO A 320 -3.69 6.44 -3.08
CA PRO A 320 -2.34 6.82 -3.48
C PRO A 320 -1.25 5.82 -3.10
N ASN A 321 -1.55 4.77 -2.32
CA ASN A 321 -0.55 3.80 -1.84
C ASN A 321 -0.31 2.59 -2.77
N PHE A 322 -1.03 2.46 -3.88
CA PHE A 322 -0.96 1.23 -4.70
C PHE A 322 -0.11 1.30 -5.97
N ARG A 323 0.47 2.46 -6.32
CA ARG A 323 1.19 2.65 -7.59
C ARG A 323 2.71 2.87 -7.50
N VAL A 324 3.32 2.73 -6.31
CA VAL A 324 4.78 2.92 -6.13
C VAL A 324 5.56 1.58 -6.06
N LEU A 325 4.90 0.42 -6.19
CA LEU A 325 5.47 -0.90 -5.86
C LEU A 325 5.83 -1.79 -7.07
N GLU A 326 6.10 -1.22 -8.24
CA GLU A 326 6.50 -1.99 -9.44
C GLU A 326 8.00 -1.76 -9.73
N GLY A 327 8.86 -2.44 -8.96
CA GLY A 327 10.31 -2.46 -9.18
C GLY A 327 10.72 -3.62 -10.10
N GLN A 328 11.44 -3.31 -11.19
CA GLN A 328 12.13 -4.29 -12.03
C GLN A 328 13.64 -4.31 -11.71
N PRO A 329 14.35 -5.44 -11.96
CA PRO A 329 15.61 -5.78 -11.32
C PRO A 329 16.83 -5.14 -11.99
N GLN A 330 17.84 -4.81 -11.18
CA GLN A 330 19.20 -4.50 -11.61
C GLN A 330 19.98 -5.80 -11.85
N ASN A 331 20.70 -5.84 -12.96
CA ASN A 331 21.63 -6.90 -13.31
C ASN A 331 22.96 -6.24 -13.70
N GLU A 332 24.03 -6.82 -13.16
CA GLU A 332 25.39 -6.98 -13.70
C GLU A 332 26.51 -6.55 -12.75
N ALA A 333 27.36 -7.54 -12.52
CA ALA A 333 28.51 -7.56 -11.66
C ALA A 333 29.81 -7.54 -12.49
N LEU A 334 30.92 -7.32 -11.76
CA LEU A 334 32.33 -7.69 -12.04
C LEU A 334 33.22 -6.63 -12.73
N PRO A 335 34.57 -6.75 -12.67
CA PRO A 335 35.45 -6.68 -11.48
C PRO A 335 36.75 -5.88 -11.79
N VAL A 336 37.83 -6.09 -11.01
CA VAL A 336 39.26 -5.74 -11.28
C VAL A 336 39.68 -4.34 -10.79
N GLY A 337 40.79 -4.14 -10.09
CA GLY A 337 41.87 -5.03 -9.67
C GLY A 337 42.92 -4.25 -8.88
N ALA A 338 43.57 -4.95 -7.96
CA ALA A 338 44.64 -4.43 -7.11
C ALA A 338 45.87 -4.00 -7.93
N VAL A 339 46.40 -2.80 -7.64
CA VAL A 339 47.77 -2.42 -8.01
C VAL A 339 48.45 -1.82 -6.78
N ARG A 340 49.37 -2.60 -6.22
CA ARG A 340 50.27 -2.26 -5.11
C ARG A 340 51.47 -1.52 -5.69
N ARG A 341 51.84 -0.35 -5.15
CA ARG A 341 53.17 0.24 -5.34
C ARG A 341 53.75 0.71 -4.01
N GLN A 342 55.02 0.34 -3.81
CA GLN A 342 55.87 0.64 -2.68
C GLN A 342 56.76 1.88 -2.97
N SER A 343 57.19 2.51 -1.86
CA SER A 343 58.49 3.18 -1.66
C SER A 343 58.62 4.60 -2.26
N THR A 344 59.33 5.59 -1.69
CA THR A 344 60.34 5.72 -0.62
C THR A 344 60.44 7.22 -0.32
N ILE A 345 60.51 7.65 0.95
CA ILE A 345 61.16 8.92 1.32
C ILE A 345 62.05 8.69 2.54
N SER A 346 63.35 8.88 2.33
CA SER A 346 64.37 9.04 3.36
C SER A 346 64.44 10.51 3.76
N VAL A 347 64.55 10.82 5.05
CA VAL A 347 65.40 11.95 5.52
C VAL A 347 66.07 11.55 6.83
N ARG A 348 67.40 11.50 6.72
CA ARG A 348 68.46 11.49 7.72
C ARG A 348 68.43 12.85 8.44
N GLY A 349 68.24 12.91 9.75
CA GLY A 349 69.33 12.90 10.72
C GLY A 349 69.85 14.32 10.93
N ASP A 350 69.59 14.90 12.10
CA ASP A 350 70.64 15.49 12.94
C ASP A 350 70.11 15.82 14.34
N GLU A 351 70.93 15.40 15.29
CA GLU A 351 70.76 15.33 16.73
C GLU A 351 71.37 16.59 17.34
N PHE A 352 70.58 17.43 17.99
CA PHE A 352 71.09 18.34 19.02
C PHE A 352 70.09 18.38 20.17
N ALA A 353 70.50 17.80 21.29
CA ALA A 353 69.79 17.82 22.55
C ALA A 353 69.88 19.22 23.17
N SER A 354 68.72 19.82 23.45
CA SER A 354 68.57 20.82 24.50
C SER A 354 67.27 20.56 25.26
N ASP A 355 67.45 20.26 26.53
CA ASP A 355 66.45 20.16 27.59
C ASP A 355 65.79 21.53 27.81
N ASP A 356 64.49 21.64 27.57
CA ASP A 356 63.52 22.52 28.27
C ASP A 356 62.25 22.78 27.42
N GLU A 357 61.11 22.50 28.07
CA GLU A 357 59.75 23.02 27.85
C GLU A 357 58.88 22.52 26.67
N GLU A 358 57.67 22.11 27.05
CA GLU A 358 56.53 21.65 26.27
C GLU A 358 56.25 22.50 25.03
N THR A 359 56.77 22.06 23.89
CA THR A 359 56.21 22.42 22.58
C THR A 359 55.19 21.37 22.20
N GLU A 360 53.91 21.71 22.38
CA GLU A 360 52.77 21.00 21.84
C GLU A 360 52.78 21.14 20.30
N VAL A 361 53.79 20.54 19.66
CA VAL A 361 53.75 20.19 18.25
C VAL A 361 52.78 19.04 18.17
N VAL A 362 51.57 19.34 17.68
CA VAL A 362 50.60 18.32 17.30
C VAL A 362 51.19 17.55 16.12
N SER A 363 52.07 16.60 16.43
CA SER A 363 52.36 15.47 15.56
C SER A 363 51.02 14.79 15.30
N ALA A 364 50.58 14.80 14.04
CA ALA A 364 49.49 13.94 13.61
C ALA A 364 49.81 12.53 14.13
N THR A 365 48.96 12.04 15.04
CA THR A 365 48.98 10.67 15.53
C THR A 365 48.65 9.75 14.36
N LEU A 366 49.68 9.48 13.56
CA LEU A 366 49.80 8.21 12.87
C LEU A 366 49.88 7.17 13.98
N ILE A 367 48.93 6.24 13.96
CA ILE A 367 48.82 5.11 14.85
C ILE A 367 50.16 4.36 14.84
N SER A 368 51.02 4.63 15.81
CA SER A 368 52.14 3.75 16.17
C SER A 368 51.61 2.80 17.23
N PHE A 369 51.54 1.52 16.88
CA PHE A 369 51.36 0.46 17.86
C PHE A 369 52.61 0.43 18.73
N ASP A 370 52.52 1.02 19.93
CA ASP A 370 53.54 0.83 20.96
C ASP A 370 53.10 -0.32 21.86
N VAL A 371 53.83 -1.42 21.74
CA VAL A 371 53.64 -2.66 22.49
C VAL A 371 54.71 -2.69 23.58
N GLU A 372 54.22 -2.72 24.82
CA GLU A 372 54.89 -3.09 26.08
C GLU A 372 55.80 -2.05 26.79
N ALA A 373 55.30 -1.53 27.91
CA ALA A 373 55.82 -1.92 29.23
C ALA A 373 54.82 -1.57 30.35
N THR A 374 54.45 -2.58 31.11
CA THR A 374 53.67 -2.52 32.34
C THR A 374 54.40 -1.75 33.45
N GLU A 375 53.82 -0.68 34.00
CA GLU A 375 53.80 -0.42 35.45
C GLU A 375 52.91 0.78 35.84
N SER A 376 51.83 0.45 36.55
CA SER A 376 51.13 1.22 37.60
C SER A 376 51.15 2.75 37.59
N THR A 377 49.99 3.36 37.34
CA THR A 377 49.40 4.32 38.31
C THR A 377 47.89 4.40 38.12
N ASP A 378 47.18 4.32 39.25
CA ASP A 378 45.74 4.25 39.39
C ASP A 378 44.98 5.26 38.51
N THR A 379 44.19 4.75 37.58
CA THR A 379 43.01 5.46 37.06
C THR A 379 41.82 4.52 37.09
N THR A 380 40.73 5.02 37.69
CA THR A 380 39.46 4.30 37.91
C THR A 380 38.91 3.68 36.62
N PRO A 381 38.46 2.41 36.65
CA PRO A 381 37.95 1.74 35.47
C PRO A 381 36.55 2.25 35.12
N GLY A 382 36.33 2.62 33.85
CA GLY A 382 34.96 2.66 33.30
C GLY A 382 34.50 3.92 32.55
N VAL A 383 35.37 4.68 31.87
CA VAL A 383 34.89 5.85 31.09
C VAL A 383 35.57 6.01 29.73
N TRP A 384 35.79 4.92 29.01
CA TRP A 384 36.26 4.97 27.61
C TRP A 384 35.45 4.02 26.73
N SER A 385 34.12 4.09 26.83
CA SER A 385 33.23 3.63 25.77
C SER A 385 32.78 4.88 25.03
N ALA A 386 33.17 5.02 23.76
CA ALA A 386 32.72 6.09 22.88
C ALA A 386 31.25 5.86 22.43
N GLU A 387 30.37 5.50 23.37
CA GLU A 387 28.94 5.65 23.14
C GLU A 387 28.64 7.14 23.09
N LEU A 388 28.31 7.61 21.89
CA LEU A 388 27.56 8.85 21.69
C LEU A 388 26.30 8.78 22.56
N ARG A 389 26.37 9.32 23.78
CA ARG A 389 25.17 9.50 24.60
C ARG A 389 24.19 10.34 23.78
N PRO A 390 22.98 9.85 23.46
CA PRO A 390 21.95 10.73 22.95
C PRO A 390 21.80 11.84 23.99
N ASN A 391 21.95 13.09 23.56
CA ASN A 391 21.86 14.24 24.43
C ASN A 391 20.59 14.09 25.28
N VAL A 392 20.77 14.05 26.61
CA VAL A 392 19.69 14.12 27.60
C VAL A 392 19.16 15.56 27.63
N ALA A 393 18.75 16.05 26.45
CA ALA A 393 18.08 17.31 26.27
C ALA A 393 16.57 17.05 26.36
N ASP A 394 16.01 17.64 27.40
CA ASP A 394 14.58 17.86 27.66
C ASP A 394 13.77 16.64 28.11
N SER A 395 13.56 16.58 29.43
CA SER A 395 12.42 15.91 30.06
C SER A 395 11.06 16.36 29.48
N ARG A 396 10.99 17.49 28.77
CA ARG A 396 9.86 17.89 27.91
C ARG A 396 9.77 17.11 26.60
N ALA A 397 10.89 16.75 25.96
CA ALA A 397 10.91 15.89 24.78
C ALA A 397 10.59 14.43 25.15
N ALA A 398 11.04 13.96 26.32
CA ALA A 398 10.62 12.66 26.87
C ALA A 398 9.13 12.64 27.25
N ALA A 399 8.59 13.73 27.82
CA ALA A 399 7.16 13.86 28.07
C ALA A 399 6.33 14.02 26.78
N ALA A 400 6.89 14.63 25.73
CA ALA A 400 6.29 14.71 24.40
C ALA A 400 6.33 13.35 23.67
N ALA A 401 7.40 12.56 23.82
CA ALA A 401 7.50 11.19 23.33
C ALA A 401 6.56 10.24 24.08
N ALA A 402 6.34 10.45 25.39
CA ALA A 402 5.34 9.74 26.17
C ALA A 402 3.88 10.13 25.81
N ALA A 403 3.70 11.27 25.13
CA ALA A 403 2.42 11.74 24.59
C ALA A 403 2.24 11.42 23.10
N GLN A 404 3.21 10.78 22.43
CA GLN A 404 3.04 10.29 21.07
C GLN A 404 2.17 9.04 21.11
N ASP A 405 1.15 9.02 20.25
CA ASP A 405 0.34 7.84 20.04
C ASP A 405 1.27 6.66 19.68
N PRO A 406 1.03 5.45 20.23
CA PRO A 406 1.86 4.29 19.93
C PRO A 406 1.94 4.10 18.41
N VAL A 407 3.16 4.19 17.86
CA VAL A 407 3.40 3.99 16.43
C VAL A 407 3.23 2.51 16.14
N TYR A 408 2.10 2.15 15.54
CA TYR A 408 1.82 0.78 15.15
C TYR A 408 2.50 0.46 13.83
N ARG A 409 3.06 -0.74 13.70
CA ARG A 409 3.53 -1.21 12.39
C ARG A 409 2.32 -1.51 11.49
N GLU A 410 2.11 -0.67 10.48
CA GLU A 410 1.00 -0.82 9.53
C GLU A 410 1.45 -1.62 8.30
N THR A 411 1.10 -2.90 8.26
CA THR A 411 1.27 -3.79 7.10
C THR A 411 -0.05 -4.33 6.58
N ILE A 412 -0.06 -4.87 5.36
CA ILE A 412 -1.27 -5.48 4.78
C ILE A 412 -1.76 -6.64 5.67
N LEU A 413 -0.84 -7.40 6.27
CA LEU A 413 -1.21 -8.49 7.19
C LEU A 413 -1.94 -7.97 8.44
N THR A 414 -1.46 -6.87 9.04
CA THR A 414 -2.10 -6.26 10.23
C THR A 414 -3.42 -5.54 9.94
N SER A 415 -3.61 -5.08 8.70
CA SER A 415 -4.84 -4.41 8.24
C SER A 415 -5.85 -5.38 7.62
N LEU A 416 -5.48 -6.64 7.40
CA LEU A 416 -6.38 -7.68 6.88
C LEU A 416 -7.65 -7.87 7.74
N PRO A 417 -7.59 -7.99 9.08
CA PRO A 417 -8.76 -8.22 9.91
C PRO A 417 -9.91 -7.25 9.66
N PRO A 418 -9.68 -5.93 9.79
CA PRO A 418 -10.78 -5.00 9.66
C PRO A 418 -11.15 -4.72 8.20
N ILE A 419 -10.24 -4.92 7.23
CA ILE A 419 -10.60 -4.91 5.79
C ILE A 419 -11.60 -6.01 5.48
N LEU A 420 -11.31 -7.25 5.89
CA LEU A 420 -12.20 -8.40 5.63
C LEU A 420 -13.53 -8.25 6.38
N GLY A 421 -13.50 -7.76 7.62
CA GLY A 421 -14.71 -7.49 8.39
C GLY A 421 -15.57 -6.39 7.78
N ALA A 422 -14.96 -5.29 7.31
CA ALA A 422 -15.66 -4.22 6.62
C ALA A 422 -16.30 -4.68 5.31
N ASP A 423 -15.61 -5.53 4.54
CA ASP A 423 -16.13 -6.10 3.30
C ASP A 423 -17.36 -6.99 3.56
N ALA A 424 -17.26 -7.89 4.55
CA ALA A 424 -18.37 -8.74 4.99
C ALA A 424 -19.63 -7.93 5.38
N ILE A 425 -19.44 -6.90 6.20
CA ILE A 425 -20.52 -6.00 6.64
C ILE A 425 -21.08 -5.21 5.45
N GLY A 426 -20.20 -4.69 4.58
CA GLY A 426 -20.58 -3.91 3.41
C GLY A 426 -21.46 -4.72 2.45
N VAL A 427 -21.08 -5.97 2.17
CA VAL A 427 -21.84 -6.89 1.34
C VAL A 427 -23.19 -7.24 1.99
N ALA A 428 -23.22 -7.51 3.31
CA ALA A 428 -24.46 -7.80 4.02
C ALA A 428 -25.46 -6.64 3.97
N ILE A 429 -24.99 -5.42 4.23
CA ILE A 429 -25.81 -4.20 4.14
C ILE A 429 -26.35 -4.04 2.72
N ALA A 430 -25.48 -4.16 1.72
CA ALA A 430 -25.88 -4.04 0.32
C ALA A 430 -26.97 -5.06 -0.04
N ARG A 431 -26.81 -6.32 0.35
CA ARG A 431 -27.80 -7.40 0.11
C ARG A 431 -29.14 -7.13 0.77
N ILE A 432 -29.15 -6.65 2.01
CA ILE A 432 -30.39 -6.31 2.74
C ILE A 432 -31.10 -5.14 2.06
N VAL A 433 -30.36 -4.06 1.77
CA VAL A 433 -30.92 -2.83 1.18
C VAL A 433 -31.44 -3.08 -0.23
N THR A 434 -30.75 -3.88 -1.03
CA THR A 434 -31.13 -4.13 -2.43
C THR A 434 -32.04 -5.34 -2.63
N ALA A 435 -32.30 -6.16 -1.60
CA ALA A 435 -33.12 -7.38 -1.71
C ALA A 435 -34.51 -7.16 -2.36
N PRO A 436 -35.27 -6.09 -2.06
CA PRO A 436 -36.56 -5.85 -2.72
C PRO A 436 -36.41 -5.57 -4.22
N TRP A 437 -35.37 -4.83 -4.60
CA TRP A 437 -35.09 -4.56 -6.01
C TRP A 437 -34.58 -5.81 -6.72
N GLU A 438 -33.63 -6.54 -6.12
CA GLU A 438 -33.13 -7.81 -6.62
C GLU A 438 -34.27 -8.75 -6.94
N SER A 439 -35.17 -8.96 -5.99
CA SER A 439 -36.37 -9.76 -6.17
C SER A 439 -37.12 -9.41 -7.46
N GLN A 440 -37.42 -8.13 -7.66
CA GLN A 440 -38.25 -7.69 -8.78
C GLN A 440 -37.53 -7.93 -10.11
N VAL A 441 -36.23 -7.65 -10.17
CA VAL A 441 -35.41 -7.90 -11.34
C VAL A 441 -35.35 -9.39 -11.66
N LEU A 442 -35.04 -10.22 -10.67
CA LEU A 442 -34.94 -11.67 -10.83
C LEU A 442 -36.27 -12.28 -11.22
N LEU A 443 -37.38 -11.81 -10.63
CA LEU A 443 -38.71 -12.28 -10.94
C LEU A 443 -39.10 -11.92 -12.38
N ARG A 444 -38.86 -10.67 -12.82
CA ARG A 444 -39.12 -10.27 -14.22
C ARG A 444 -38.30 -11.11 -15.19
N LEU A 445 -37.00 -11.30 -14.92
CA LEU A 445 -36.12 -12.07 -15.78
C LEU A 445 -36.51 -13.56 -15.83
N ALA A 446 -36.87 -14.15 -14.68
CA ALA A 446 -37.35 -15.52 -14.59
C ALA A 446 -38.69 -15.72 -15.29
N THR A 447 -39.67 -14.83 -15.09
CA THR A 447 -40.99 -14.89 -15.72
C THR A 447 -40.88 -14.90 -17.23
N GLU A 448 -40.10 -13.99 -17.82
CA GLU A 448 -39.92 -13.94 -19.28
C GLU A 448 -39.29 -15.24 -19.81
N PHE A 449 -38.33 -15.80 -19.10
CA PHE A 449 -37.68 -17.04 -19.50
C PHE A 449 -38.61 -18.26 -19.36
N MET A 450 -39.40 -18.32 -18.28
CA MET A 450 -40.38 -19.39 -18.03
C MET A 450 -41.53 -19.38 -19.04
N ILE A 451 -42.07 -18.19 -19.39
CA ILE A 451 -43.09 -18.04 -20.44
C ILE A 451 -42.61 -18.67 -21.75
N ARG A 452 -41.35 -18.38 -22.14
CA ARG A 452 -40.76 -18.91 -23.37
C ARG A 452 -40.55 -20.41 -23.35
N GLN A 453 -40.22 -20.98 -22.20
CA GLN A 453 -40.04 -22.42 -22.04
C GLN A 453 -41.36 -23.17 -21.82
N GLY A 454 -42.50 -22.46 -21.75
CA GLY A 454 -43.79 -23.06 -21.44
C GLY A 454 -43.86 -23.61 -20.01
N LEU A 455 -43.06 -23.06 -19.09
CA LEU A 455 -43.04 -23.46 -17.68
C LEU A 455 -44.17 -22.75 -16.90
N PRO A 456 -44.74 -23.41 -15.87
CA PRO A 456 -45.86 -22.87 -15.13
C PRO A 456 -45.45 -21.68 -14.26
N LEU A 457 -46.22 -20.57 -14.33
CA LEU A 457 -45.92 -19.31 -13.62
C LEU A 457 -46.55 -19.23 -12.22
N ASP A 458 -47.47 -20.13 -11.88
CA ASP A 458 -48.19 -20.16 -10.61
C ASP A 458 -47.26 -20.37 -9.40
N VAL A 459 -46.11 -21.00 -9.63
CA VAL A 459 -45.07 -21.23 -8.61
C VAL A 459 -44.33 -19.95 -8.23
N LEU A 460 -44.29 -18.95 -9.13
CA LEU A 460 -43.57 -17.69 -8.92
C LEU A 460 -44.37 -16.71 -8.06
N HIS A 461 -43.66 -15.83 -7.35
CA HIS A 461 -44.27 -14.65 -6.74
C HIS A 461 -44.92 -13.73 -7.79
N ASP A 462 -45.93 -12.96 -7.38
CA ASP A 462 -46.59 -12.04 -8.31
C ASP A 462 -45.70 -10.82 -8.56
N THR A 463 -45.67 -10.33 -9.81
CA THR A 463 -44.75 -9.27 -10.27
C THR A 463 -45.16 -7.85 -9.84
N GLY A 464 -46.12 -7.73 -8.92
CA GLY A 464 -46.62 -6.47 -8.39
C GLY A 464 -45.56 -5.72 -7.59
N MET A 465 -45.43 -4.43 -7.85
CA MET A 465 -44.50 -3.56 -7.10
C MET A 465 -45.11 -3.28 -5.72
N GLY A 466 -44.66 -4.01 -4.69
CA GLY A 466 -44.93 -3.71 -3.28
C GLY A 466 -46.11 -4.43 -2.62
N GLN A 467 -47.00 -5.09 -3.37
CA GLN A 467 -48.21 -5.68 -2.80
C GLN A 467 -48.01 -7.07 -2.17
N ASP A 468 -46.93 -7.79 -2.54
CA ASP A 468 -46.77 -9.22 -2.19
C ASP A 468 -45.49 -9.56 -1.43
N TRP A 469 -44.87 -8.60 -0.73
CA TRP A 469 -43.82 -8.95 0.22
C TRP A 469 -44.43 -9.55 1.49
N SER A 470 -44.84 -10.82 1.41
CA SER A 470 -45.39 -11.52 2.56
C SER A 470 -44.38 -11.54 3.71
N TRP A 471 -44.88 -11.42 4.95
CA TRP A 471 -44.03 -11.52 6.15
C TRP A 471 -43.24 -12.83 6.19
N ALA A 472 -43.81 -13.92 5.67
CA ALA A 472 -43.14 -15.21 5.58
C ALA A 472 -41.90 -15.17 4.67
N ARG A 473 -42.04 -14.54 3.49
CA ARG A 473 -40.92 -14.27 2.57
C ARG A 473 -39.85 -13.38 3.22
N MET A 474 -40.24 -12.32 3.92
CA MET A 474 -39.30 -11.45 4.64
C MET A 474 -38.49 -12.23 5.66
N ARG A 475 -39.16 -13.05 6.50
CA ARG A 475 -38.49 -13.86 7.53
C ARG A 475 -37.46 -14.81 6.93
N ASN A 476 -37.82 -15.52 5.86
CA ASN A 476 -36.87 -16.44 5.22
C ASN A 476 -35.73 -15.69 4.53
N ALA A 477 -35.99 -14.54 3.90
CA ALA A 477 -34.93 -13.71 3.32
C ALA A 477 -33.95 -13.20 4.40
N VAL A 478 -34.46 -12.65 5.50
CA VAL A 478 -33.63 -12.20 6.64
C VAL A 478 -32.87 -13.37 7.26
N GLY A 479 -33.50 -14.53 7.44
CA GLY A 479 -32.84 -15.74 7.92
C GLY A 479 -31.68 -16.17 7.01
N MET A 480 -31.84 -16.07 5.69
CA MET A 480 -30.76 -16.33 4.75
C MET A 480 -29.62 -15.31 4.83
N GLU A 481 -29.90 -14.05 5.14
CA GLU A 481 -28.84 -13.05 5.39
C GLU A 481 -28.11 -13.29 6.73
N LEU A 482 -28.81 -13.79 7.75
CA LEU A 482 -28.16 -14.21 9.00
C LEU A 482 -27.23 -15.41 8.79
N VAL A 483 -27.64 -16.40 7.98
CA VAL A 483 -26.76 -17.52 7.60
C VAL A 483 -25.55 -17.04 6.81
N PHE A 484 -25.75 -16.10 5.88
CA PHE A 484 -24.66 -15.46 5.16
C PHE A 484 -23.66 -14.77 6.10
N LEU A 485 -24.16 -13.95 7.03
CA LEU A 485 -23.32 -13.26 8.03
C LEU A 485 -22.58 -14.24 8.93
N PHE A 486 -23.24 -15.31 9.37
CA PHE A 486 -22.62 -16.36 10.17
C PHE A 486 -21.48 -17.04 9.41
N MET A 487 -21.73 -17.49 8.18
CA MET A 487 -20.72 -18.10 7.33
C MET A 487 -19.54 -17.17 7.09
N GLN A 488 -19.80 -15.88 6.87
CA GLN A 488 -18.76 -14.90 6.64
C GLN A 488 -17.97 -14.57 7.91
N GLY A 489 -18.62 -14.56 9.07
CA GLY A 489 -17.98 -14.44 10.38
C GLY A 489 -17.03 -15.60 10.68
N GLU A 490 -17.44 -16.84 10.38
CA GLU A 490 -16.59 -18.03 10.52
C GLU A 490 -15.39 -17.98 9.57
N ALA A 491 -15.61 -17.65 8.30
CA ALA A 491 -14.51 -17.48 7.35
C ALA A 491 -13.53 -16.40 7.83
N TRP A 492 -14.05 -15.23 8.22
CA TRP A 492 -13.25 -14.16 8.80
C TRP A 492 -12.41 -14.65 9.99
N ALA A 493 -13.01 -15.34 10.96
CA ALA A 493 -12.32 -15.87 12.13
C ALA A 493 -11.19 -16.86 11.77
N VAL A 494 -11.41 -17.74 10.79
CA VAL A 494 -10.38 -18.66 10.31
C VAL A 494 -9.20 -17.88 9.70
N PHE A 495 -9.47 -16.89 8.86
CA PHE A 495 -8.41 -16.06 8.26
C PHE A 495 -7.66 -15.23 9.31
N MET A 496 -8.33 -14.83 10.39
CA MET A 496 -7.70 -14.18 11.53
C MET A 496 -6.69 -15.08 12.23
N MET A 497 -7.09 -16.32 12.53
CA MET A 497 -6.19 -17.30 13.14
C MET A 497 -4.99 -17.61 12.24
N ILE A 498 -5.21 -17.71 10.92
CA ILE A 498 -4.13 -17.92 9.96
C ILE A 498 -3.20 -16.71 9.90
N ALA A 499 -3.75 -15.50 9.83
CA ALA A 499 -2.97 -14.26 9.76
C ALA A 499 -2.10 -14.07 11.01
N ASP A 500 -2.65 -14.33 12.20
CA ASP A 500 -1.90 -14.23 13.46
C ASP A 500 -0.74 -15.24 13.52
N ARG A 501 -0.92 -16.44 12.97
CA ARG A 501 0.15 -17.46 12.87
C ARG A 501 1.31 -17.04 11.96
N PHE A 502 1.08 -16.15 10.99
CA PHE A 502 2.12 -15.64 10.10
C PHE A 502 2.72 -14.31 10.57
N ARG A 503 2.19 -13.74 11.65
CA ARG A 503 2.72 -12.53 12.26
C ARG A 503 3.88 -12.92 13.18
N PHE A 504 5.05 -12.35 12.93
CA PHE A 504 6.22 -12.52 13.78
C PHE A 504 6.43 -11.29 14.63
N SER A 505 6.83 -11.48 15.88
CA SER A 505 7.39 -10.37 16.67
C SER A 505 8.74 -9.95 16.07
N GLU A 506 9.18 -8.73 16.40
CA GLU A 506 10.49 -8.24 15.96
C GLU A 506 11.63 -9.13 16.45
N GLU A 507 11.55 -9.61 17.70
CA GLU A 507 12.51 -10.57 18.27
C GLU A 507 12.52 -11.90 17.50
N GLU A 508 11.34 -12.45 17.21
CA GLU A 508 11.22 -13.71 16.45
C GLU A 508 11.77 -13.57 15.03
N TRP A 509 11.52 -12.41 14.40
CA TRP A 509 12.06 -12.10 13.08
C TRP A 509 13.59 -11.94 13.12
N ASN A 510 14.12 -11.21 14.10
CA ASN A 510 15.55 -11.01 14.27
C ASN A 510 16.27 -12.34 14.56
N ARG A 511 15.68 -13.23 15.37
CA ARG A 511 16.17 -14.61 15.55
C ARG A 511 16.18 -15.38 14.22
N ARG A 512 15.14 -15.24 13.39
CA ARG A 512 15.05 -15.93 12.10
C ARG A 512 16.04 -15.43 11.06
N VAL A 513 16.39 -14.14 11.10
CA VAL A 513 17.40 -13.52 10.22
C VAL A 513 18.82 -13.74 10.75
N GLY A 514 18.98 -14.23 11.99
CA GLY A 514 20.28 -14.49 12.62
C GLY A 514 20.90 -13.28 13.30
N LEU A 515 20.11 -12.22 13.56
CA LEU A 515 20.57 -10.99 14.22
C LEU A 515 20.51 -11.06 15.76
N ALA A 516 19.79 -12.02 16.31
CA ALA A 516 19.67 -12.17 17.77
C ALA A 516 20.88 -12.88 18.41
N GLU A 517 21.63 -13.68 17.65
CA GLU A 517 22.79 -14.41 18.17
C GLU A 517 24.06 -13.55 18.29
N SER A 518 24.06 -12.35 17.69
CA SER A 518 25.19 -11.41 17.75
C SER A 518 25.16 -10.48 18.97
N GLU A 519 24.10 -10.47 19.79
CA GLU A 519 24.03 -9.66 21.01
C GLU A 519 24.41 -10.44 22.28
N GLU A 520 24.49 -11.77 22.24
CA GLU A 520 24.83 -12.63 23.40
C GLU A 520 26.30 -13.12 23.42
N ASN A 521 27.10 -12.80 22.40
CA ASN A 521 28.56 -13.05 22.35
C ASN A 521 29.31 -11.72 22.31
#